data_AF-A0A959RL94-F1
#
_entry.id   AF-A0A959RL94-F1
#
_cell.length_a   1.000
_cell.length_b   1.000
_cell.length_c   1.000
_cell.angle_alpha   90.00
_cell.angle_beta   90.00
_cell.angle_gamma   90.00
#
_symmetry.space_group_name_H-M   'P 1'
#
loop_
_entity.id
_entity.type
_entity.pdbx_description
1 polymer ?
#
loop_
_entity_poly.entity_id
_entity_poly.type
_entity_poly.pdbx_seq_one_letter_code
_entity_poly.pdbx_strand_id
1 'polypeptide(L)'
;SDFLVKYDENLVGGLLGDKAHSVIFDNTKIKRFVPGFTATIPFKKAIQATVNWFETDPSRQIIKQETNDLIDKIIADYDALSSS
;
A
#
# COMPACT_ATOMS: atom_id res chain seq x y z
N SER A 1 -8.89 11.71 5.96
CA SER A 1 -7.54 12.07 5.47
C SER A 1 -6.86 13.06 6.40
N ASP A 2 -7.53 14.17 6.73
CA ASP A 2 -6.91 15.34 7.36
C ASP A 2 -6.42 15.09 8.80
N PHE A 3 -6.98 14.08 9.47
CA PHE A 3 -6.51 13.64 10.78
C PHE A 3 -5.12 12.97 10.69
N LEU A 4 -4.94 12.01 9.78
CA LEU A 4 -3.69 11.24 9.64
C LEU A 4 -2.54 12.09 9.08
N VAL A 5 -2.85 13.04 8.20
CA VAL A 5 -1.88 13.99 7.63
C VAL A 5 -1.15 14.81 8.70
N LYS A 6 -1.77 15.06 9.86
CA LYS A 6 -1.14 15.79 10.97
C LYS A 6 0.03 15.05 11.61
N TYR A 7 0.11 13.73 11.41
CA TYR A 7 1.14 12.87 12.00
C TYR A 7 2.29 12.59 11.03
N ASP A 8 2.04 12.66 9.72
CA ASP A 8 3.07 12.55 8.68
C ASP A 8 2.57 13.25 7.41
N GLU A 9 3.21 14.36 7.05
CA GLU A 9 2.87 15.15 5.86
C GLU A 9 3.05 14.36 4.56
N ASN A 10 3.88 13.32 4.54
CA ASN A 10 4.04 12.44 3.37
C ASN A 10 2.77 11.62 3.09
N LEU A 11 1.87 11.47 4.07
CA LEU A 11 0.61 10.78 3.89
C LEU A 11 -0.39 11.58 3.06
N VAL A 12 -0.19 12.89 2.85
CA VAL A 12 -1.08 13.73 2.03
C VAL A 12 -1.22 13.17 0.62
N GLY A 13 -0.10 13.02 -0.09
CA GLY A 13 -0.11 12.54 -1.48
C GLY A 13 -0.60 11.10 -1.61
N GLY A 14 -0.18 10.23 -0.69
CA GLY A 14 -0.55 8.82 -0.71
C GLY A 14 -2.02 8.55 -0.36
N LEU A 15 -2.60 9.30 0.59
CA LEU A 15 -3.99 9.10 1.03
C LEU A 15 -5.00 9.85 0.16
N LEU A 16 -4.69 11.07 -0.29
CA LEU A 16 -5.61 11.89 -1.08
C LEU A 16 -5.47 11.69 -2.58
N GLY A 17 -4.34 11.18 -3.05
CA GLY A 17 -4.11 10.86 -4.46
C GLY A 17 -4.26 9.37 -4.73
N ASP A 18 -3.16 8.63 -4.55
CA ASP A 18 -3.00 7.25 -5.04
C ASP A 18 -4.03 6.27 -4.46
N LYS A 19 -4.45 6.45 -3.20
CA LYS A 19 -5.40 5.55 -2.53
C LYS A 19 -6.85 6.04 -2.60
N ALA A 20 -7.07 7.27 -3.07
CA ALA A 20 -8.41 7.84 -3.24
C ALA A 20 -9.03 7.50 -4.60
N HIS A 21 -8.21 7.08 -5.58
CA HIS A 21 -8.64 6.83 -6.94
C HIS A 21 -8.36 5.39 -7.40
N SER A 22 -9.37 4.73 -7.96
CA SER A 22 -9.19 3.48 -8.70
C SER A 22 -8.55 3.78 -10.05
N VAL A 23 -7.53 3.00 -10.43
CA VAL A 23 -6.83 3.15 -11.71
C VAL A 23 -6.87 1.86 -12.53
N ILE A 24 -7.10 2.01 -13.84
CA ILE A 24 -6.98 0.93 -14.83
C ILE A 24 -6.06 1.44 -15.93
N PHE A 25 -4.98 0.71 -16.21
CA PHE A 25 -3.99 1.10 -17.21
C PHE A 25 -4.30 0.48 -18.58
N ASP A 26 -4.32 1.32 -19.62
CA ASP A 26 -4.34 0.87 -21.00
C ASP A 26 -2.97 0.33 -21.42
N ASN A 27 -2.95 -0.96 -21.79
CA ASN A 27 -1.74 -1.66 -22.20
C ASN A 27 -1.51 -1.64 -23.72
N THR A 28 -2.30 -0.89 -24.50
CA THR A 28 -2.20 -0.82 -25.97
C THR A 28 -0.81 -0.37 -26.42
N LYS A 29 -0.20 0.60 -25.72
CA LYS A 29 1.13 1.10 -26.06
C LYS A 29 2.19 -0.01 -25.98
N ILE A 30 2.30 -0.71 -24.86
CA ILE A 30 3.30 -1.77 -24.69
C ILE A 30 3.05 -2.95 -25.65
N LYS A 31 1.79 -3.32 -25.87
CA LYS A 31 1.42 -4.38 -26.82
C LYS A 31 1.76 -4.03 -28.27
N ARG A 32 1.71 -2.75 -28.65
CA ARG A 32 2.13 -2.29 -29.99
C ARG A 32 3.63 -2.43 -30.21
N PHE A 33 4.44 -2.06 -29.22
CA PHE A 33 5.91 -2.08 -29.35
C PHE A 33 6.52 -3.45 -29.02
N VAL A 34 5.83 -4.26 -28.21
CA VAL A 34 6.25 -5.59 -27.79
C VAL A 34 5.08 -6.56 -27.96
N PRO A 35 4.79 -7.06 -29.18
CA PRO A 35 3.63 -7.92 -29.45
C PRO A 35 3.59 -9.22 -28.64
N GLY A 36 4.76 -9.72 -28.21
CA GLY A 36 4.86 -10.88 -27.34
C GLY A 36 4.50 -10.61 -25.87
N PHE A 37 4.33 -9.34 -25.47
CA PHE A 37 3.97 -8.99 -24.10
C PHE A 37 2.53 -9.40 -23.80
N THR A 38 2.38 -10.41 -22.94
CA THR A 38 1.08 -10.89 -22.46
C THR A 38 1.15 -11.18 -20.97
N ALA A 39 0.27 -10.55 -20.19
CA ALA A 39 0.08 -10.89 -18.79
C ALA A 39 -0.74 -12.19 -18.68
N THR A 40 -0.06 -13.31 -18.43
CA THR A 40 -0.69 -14.66 -18.41
C THR A 40 -1.05 -15.14 -17.02
N ILE A 41 -0.55 -14.47 -15.97
CA ILE A 41 -0.76 -14.88 -14.58
C ILE A 41 -1.87 -14.01 -13.98
N PRO A 42 -3.03 -14.60 -13.58
CA PRO A 42 -4.06 -13.87 -12.88
C PRO A 42 -3.56 -13.34 -11.53
N PHE A 43 -4.02 -12.16 -11.12
CA PHE A 43 -3.61 -11.53 -9.86
C PHE A 43 -3.76 -12.48 -8.66
N LYS A 44 -4.87 -13.22 -8.56
CA LYS A 44 -5.11 -14.22 -7.50
C LYS A 44 -3.96 -15.23 -7.35
N LYS A 45 -3.37 -15.69 -8.45
CA LYS A 45 -2.25 -16.63 -8.43
C LYS A 45 -0.94 -15.91 -8.11
N ALA A 46 -0.72 -14.74 -8.70
CA ALA A 46 0.49 -13.96 -8.47
C ALA A 46 0.62 -13.53 -7.00
N ILE A 47 -0.46 -13.05 -6.38
CA ILE A 47 -0.43 -12.54 -5.01
C ILE A 47 -0.11 -13.64 -3.99
N GLN A 48 -0.57 -14.88 -4.23
CA GLN A 48 -0.21 -16.03 -3.40
C GLN A 48 1.31 -16.32 -3.46
N ALA A 49 1.90 -16.26 -4.65
CA ALA A 49 3.34 -16.44 -4.81
C ALA A 49 4.13 -15.30 -4.14
N THR A 50 3.65 -14.07 -4.23
CA THR A 50 4.26 -12.91 -3.56
C THR A 50 4.25 -13.08 -2.03
N VAL A 51 3.12 -13.49 -1.46
CA VAL A 51 3.00 -13.75 -0.01
C VAL A 51 3.94 -14.88 0.41
N ASN A 52 3.93 -16.01 -0.29
CA ASN A 52 4.83 -17.12 0.02
C ASN A 52 6.31 -16.69 -0.06
N TRP A 53 6.67 -15.92 -1.09
CA TRP A 53 8.03 -15.38 -1.20
C TRP A 53 8.36 -14.47 -0.01
N PHE A 54 7.45 -13.63 0.46
CA PHE A 54 7.69 -12.77 1.62
C PHE A 54 7.82 -13.57 2.93
N GLU A 55 6.97 -14.57 3.14
CA GLU A 55 6.92 -15.35 4.38
C GLU A 55 8.07 -16.36 4.53
N THR A 56 8.62 -16.84 3.40
CA THR A 56 9.74 -17.81 3.41
C THR A 56 11.05 -17.27 3.97
N ASP A 57 11.19 -15.96 4.14
CA ASP A 57 12.41 -15.32 4.61
C ASP A 57 12.08 -14.24 5.66
N PRO A 58 12.25 -14.54 6.96
CA PRO A 58 12.00 -13.59 8.04
C PRO A 58 12.80 -12.28 7.94
N SER A 59 13.94 -12.27 7.24
CA SER A 59 14.73 -11.04 7.07
C SER A 59 14.02 -9.95 6.26
N ARG A 60 12.98 -10.32 5.48
CA ARG A 60 12.13 -9.39 4.72
C ARG A 60 11.06 -8.75 5.60
N GLN A 61 10.77 -9.35 6.75
CA GLN A 61 9.73 -8.93 7.68
C GLN A 61 10.31 -7.89 8.65
N ILE A 62 10.76 -6.77 8.09
CA ILE A 62 11.44 -5.71 8.85
C ILE A 62 10.39 -4.95 9.66
N ILE A 63 10.49 -5.04 10.99
CA ILE A 63 9.68 -4.26 11.90
C ILE A 63 10.43 -2.95 12.19
N LYS A 64 9.78 -1.83 11.91
CA LYS A 64 10.26 -0.50 12.30
C LYS A 64 9.47 -0.05 13.51
N GLN A 65 10.12 -0.02 14.68
CA GLN A 65 9.44 0.34 15.93
C GLN A 65 8.81 1.74 15.85
N GLU A 66 9.49 2.68 15.20
CA GLU A 66 8.98 4.03 14.95
C GLU A 66 7.61 4.04 14.24
N THR A 67 7.38 3.10 13.31
CA THR A 67 6.09 2.97 12.63
C THR A 67 5.01 2.46 13.58
N ASN A 68 5.33 1.50 14.45
CA ASN A 68 4.40 1.00 15.45
C ASN A 68 4.01 2.12 16.43
N ASP A 69 5.02 2.81 16.99
CA ASP A 69 4.80 3.89 17.95
C ASP A 69 3.94 5.02 17.36
N LEU A 70 4.14 5.35 16.09
CA LEU A 70 3.33 6.32 15.36
C LEU A 70 1.87 5.86 15.25
N ILE A 71 1.64 4.60 14.87
CA ILE A 71 0.30 4.03 14.73
C ILE A 71 -0.41 4.00 16.09
N ASP A 72 0.28 3.57 17.15
CA ASP A 72 -0.27 3.52 18.51
C ASP A 72 -0.67 4.91 19.00
N LYS A 73 0.16 5.93 18.72
CA LYS A 73 -0.17 7.33 19.01
C LYS A 73 -1.43 7.80 18.28
N ILE A 74 -1.53 7.50 16.98
CA ILE A 74 -2.69 7.87 16.15
C ILE A 74 -3.98 7.24 16.70
N ILE A 75 -3.93 5.97 17.10
CA ILE A 75 -5.06 5.25 17.69
C ILE A 75 -5.49 5.91 19.00
N ALA A 76 -4.55 6.15 19.92
CA ALA A 76 -4.84 6.75 21.21
C ALA A 76 -5.47 8.15 21.08
N ASP A 77 -4.95 8.98 20.18
CA ASP A 77 -5.48 10.32 19.94
C ASP A 77 -6.87 10.28 19.28
N TYR A 78 -7.13 9.30 18.42
CA TYR A 78 -8.44 9.10 17.80
C TYR A 78 -9.49 8.64 18.83
N ASP A 79 -9.14 7.68 19.68
CA ASP A 79 -10.03 7.17 20.73
C ASP A 79 -10.42 8.27 21.72
N ALA A 80 -9.45 9.11 22.13
CA ALA A 80 -9.68 10.27 22.97
C ALA A 80 -10.61 11.31 22.31
N LEU A 81 -10.47 11.54 21.00
CA LEU A 81 -11.35 12.42 20.24
C LEU A 81 -12.79 11.89 20.16
N SER A 82 -12.94 10.57 20.01
CA SER A 82 -14.25 9.90 19.88
C SER A 82 -15.01 9.73 21.19
N SER A 83 -14.30 9.85 22.33
CA SER A 83 -14.85 9.76 23.68
C SER A 83 -15.24 11.12 24.29
N SER A 84 -15.05 12.22 23.55
CA SER A 84 -15.42 13.60 23.91
C SER A 84 -16.62 14.09 23.13
#